data_AF-A0A9D4C8X6-F1
#
_entry.id   AF-A0A9D4C8X6-F1
#
_cell.length_a   1.000
_cell.length_b   1.000
_cell.length_c   1.000
_cell.angle_alpha   90.00
_cell.angle_beta   90.00
_cell.angle_gamma   90.00
#
_symmetry.space_group_name_H-M   'P 1'
#
loop_
_entity.id
_entity.type
_entity.pdbx_description
1 polymer ?
#
loop_
_entity_poly.entity_id
_entity_poly.type
_entity_poly.pdbx_seq_one_letter_code
_entity_poly.pdbx_strand_id
1 'polypeptide(L)' 'MRRAPEEVDIDRRLCDLGDGLYVKGFVNEKPIIFSLETGASRTIISTRVYQRLPEESRPSLSNGGKFV' A
#
# COMPACT_ATOMS: atom_id res chain seq x y z
N MET A 1 3.41 25.70 -18.51
CA MET A 1 3.95 25.56 -17.14
C MET A 1 3.35 24.31 -16.53
N ARG A 2 4.14 23.27 -16.21
CA ARG A 2 3.64 22.07 -15.53
C ARG A 2 3.68 22.35 -14.02
N ARG A 3 2.53 22.22 -13.34
CA ARG A 3 2.41 22.34 -11.88
C ARG A 3 3.35 21.32 -11.24
N ALA A 4 4.15 21.76 -10.26
CA ALA A 4 4.87 20.83 -9.39
C ALA A 4 3.84 19.95 -8.66
N PRO A 5 4.12 18.65 -8.45
CA PRO A 5 3.24 17.80 -7.65
C PRO A 5 3.10 18.40 -6.25
N GLU A 6 1.87 18.51 -5.76
CA GLU A 6 1.59 18.95 -4.39
C GLU A 6 2.37 18.06 -3.42
N GLU A 7 3.14 18.68 -2.52
CA GLU A 7 3.82 17.95 -1.44
C GLU A 7 2.76 17.23 -0.61
N VAL A 8 2.75 15.90 -0.71
CA VAL A 8 1.90 15.04 0.11
C VAL A 8 2.36 15.22 1.54
N ASP A 9 1.56 15.92 2.35
CA ASP A 9 1.86 16.19 3.76
C ASP A 9 2.02 14.84 4.48
N ILE A 10 3.26 14.46 4.74
CA ILE A 10 3.59 13.26 5.49
C ILE A 10 3.25 13.58 6.93
N ASP A 11 2.06 13.18 7.39
CA ASP A 11 1.75 13.11 8.81
C ASP A 11 2.90 12.41 9.55
N ARG A 12 3.79 13.24 10.11
CA ARG A 12 5.07 12.84 10.70
C ARG A 12 4.88 11.91 11.89
N ARG A 13 3.66 11.87 12.46
CA ARG A 13 3.31 11.02 13.60
C ARG A 13 3.29 9.53 13.26
N LEU A 14 3.18 9.17 11.97
CA LEU A 14 3.30 7.78 11.51
C LEU A 14 4.75 7.35 11.26
N CYS A 15 5.67 8.32 11.14
CA CYS A 15 7.10 8.08 11.01
C CYS A 15 7.80 7.88 12.36
N ASP A 16 7.11 8.11 13.49
CA ASP A 16 7.61 7.84 14.84
C ASP A 16 7.49 6.36 15.25
N LEU A 17 7.05 5.48 14.33
CA LEU A 17 7.20 4.02 14.47
C LEU A 17 8.68 3.68 14.22
N GLY A 18 9.48 3.82 15.28
CA GLY A 18 10.92 3.53 15.25
C GLY A 18 11.21 2.16 14.61
N ASP A 19 12.27 2.15 13.79
CA ASP A 19 12.92 0.99 13.16
C ASP A 19 12.48 0.59 11.74
N GLY A 20 11.94 1.50 10.93
CA GLY A 20 11.65 1.21 9.52
C GLY A 20 11.59 2.41 8.58
N LEU A 21 11.82 2.17 7.28
CA LEU A 21 11.50 3.13 6.22
C LEU A 21 10.04 2.91 5.79
N TYR A 22 9.24 3.97 5.79
CA TYR A 22 7.83 3.92 5.43
C TYR A 22 7.51 4.85 4.27
N VAL A 23 6.60 4.42 3.39
CA VAL A 23 6.13 5.21 2.25
C VAL A 23 4.60 5.22 2.18
N LYS A 24 4.02 6.37 1.86
CA LYS A 24 2.60 6.48 1.53
C LYS A 24 2.37 6.05 0.08
N GLY A 25 1.42 5.16 -0.13
CA GLY A 25 0.98 4.73 -1.46
C GLY A 25 -0.53 4.57 -1.53
N PHE A 26 -1.03 4.09 -2.66
CA PHE A 26 -2.46 3.86 -2.86
C PHE A 26 -2.71 2.41 -3.29
N VAL A 27 -3.77 1.81 -2.76
CA VAL A 27 -4.31 0.52 -3.24
C VAL A 27 -5.78 0.77 -3.58
N ASN A 28 -6.14 0.68 -4.86
CA ASN A 28 -7.50 0.95 -5.35
C ASN A 28 -8.07 2.26 -4.77
N GLU A 29 -7.33 3.36 -4.97
CA GLU A 29 -7.66 4.72 -4.52
C GLU A 29 -7.69 4.92 -2.99
N LYS A 30 -7.38 3.89 -2.19
CA LYS A 30 -7.26 4.01 -0.73
C LYS A 30 -5.81 4.30 -0.33
N PRO A 31 -5.54 5.37 0.44
CA PRO A 31 -4.20 5.66 0.92
C PRO A 31 -3.77 4.63 1.97
N ILE A 32 -2.61 4.01 1.78
CA ILE A 32 -2.00 2.99 2.64
C ILE A 32 -0.55 3.34 2.92
N ILE A 33 -0.07 3.00 4.11
CA ILE A 33 1.34 3.14 4.49
C ILE A 33 2.00 1.77 4.33
N PHE A 34 3.09 1.73 3.58
CA PHE A 34 3.91 0.54 3.37
C PHE A 34 5.22 0.71 4.13
N SER A 35 5.72 -0.38 4.70
CA SER A 35 7.13 -0.49 5.08
C SER A 35 7.94 -0.89 3.84
N LEU A 36 9.09 -0.24 3.63
CA LEU A 36 10.05 -0.64 2.62
C LEU A 36 10.89 -1.79 3.14
N GLU A 37 10.70 -2.96 2.55
CA GLU A 37 11.37 -4.21 2.92
C GLU A 37 12.11 -4.77 1.69
N THR A 38 13.43 -4.66 1.66
CA THR A 38 14.24 -5.11 0.50
C THR A 38 14.30 -6.63 0.38
N GLY A 39 14.02 -7.38 1.45
CA GLY A 39 13.90 -8.83 1.44
C GLY A 39 12.56 -9.35 0.91
N ALA A 40 11.55 -8.48 0.75
CA ALA A 40 10.24 -8.88 0.26
C ALA A 40 10.24 -8.99 -1.27
N SER A 41 9.99 -10.20 -1.78
CA SER A 41 9.88 -10.43 -3.23
C SER A 41 8.58 -9.90 -3.85
N ARG A 42 7.58 -9.58 -3.02
CA ARG A 42 6.25 -9.11 -3.41
C ARG A 42 5.71 -8.14 -2.37
N THR A 43 4.86 -7.21 -2.79
CA THR A 43 4.10 -6.36 -1.87
C THR A 43 3.05 -7.18 -1.14
N ILE A 44 3.07 -7.15 0.19
CA ILE A 44 2.11 -7.82 1.05
C ILE A 44 1.26 -6.75 1.74
N ILE A 45 -0.04 -6.99 1.83
CA ILE A 45 -0.96 -6.15 2.60
C ILE A 45 -1.58 -6.97 3.72
N SER A 46 -1.80 -6.35 4.88
CA SER A 46 -2.48 -7.01 5.99
C SER A 46 -3.94 -7.31 5.63
N THR A 47 -4.50 -8.37 6.23
CA THR A 47 -5.92 -8.71 6.06
C THR A 47 -6.84 -7.56 6.44
N ARG A 48 -6.47 -6.73 7.44
CA ARG A 48 -7.23 -5.54 7.83
C ARG A 48 -7.30 -4.51 6.70
N VAL A 49 -6.21 -4.30 5.97
CA VAL A 49 -6.18 -3.41 4.79
C VAL A 49 -6.99 -4.02 3.65
N TYR A 50 -6.81 -5.31 3.39
CA TYR A 50 -7.56 -6.03 2.36
C TYR A 50 -9.09 -5.93 2.56
N GLN A 51 -9.58 -6.10 3.79
CA GLN A 51 -11.01 -5.99 4.12
C GLN A 51 -11.56 -4.56 3.99
N ARG A 52 -10.70 -3.53 3.93
CA ARG A 52 -11.12 -2.14 3.67
C ARG A 52 -11.22 -1.82 2.18
N LEU A 53 -10.72 -2.69 1.31
CA LEU A 53 -10.87 -2.54 -0.14
C LEU A 53 -12.33 -2.83 -0.54
N PRO A 54 -12.85 -2.16 -1.58
CA PRO A 54 -14.13 -2.52 -2.21
C PRO A 54 -14.13 -3.99 -2.64
N GLU A 55 -15.28 -4.66 -2.57
CA GLU A 55 -15.40 -6.10 -2.82
C GLU A 55 -14.96 -6.47 -4.25
N GLU A 56 -15.27 -5.62 -5.22
CA GLU A 56 -14.92 -5.77 -6.65
C GLU A 56 -13.41 -5.70 -6.89
N SER A 57 -12.69 -5.08 -5.95
CA SER A 57 -11.27 -4.80 -6.00
C SER A 57 -10.44 -5.78 -5.15
N ARG A 58 -11.11 -6.69 -4.43
CA ARG A 58 -10.44 -7.72 -3.62
C ARG A 58 -10.03 -8.87 -4.52
N PRO A 59 -8.71 -9.14 -4.69
CA PRO A 59 -8.30 -10.35 -5.39
C PRO A 59 -8.89 -11.57 -4.67
N SER A 60 -9.62 -12.40 -5.42
CA SER A 60 -10.21 -13.63 -4.91
C SER A 60 -9.33 -14.83 -5.28
N LEU A 61 -9.38 -15.87 -4.44
CA LEU A 61 -8.80 -17.19 -4.78
C LEU A 61 -9.68 -17.98 -5.76
N SER A 62 -10.87 -17.46 -6.10
CA SER A 62 -11.82 -18.12 -6.97
C SER A 62 -11.52 -17.86 -8.44
N ASN A 63 -10.88 -18.89 -9.03
CA ASN A 63 -10.81 -19.27 -10.45
C ASN A 63 -9.68 -18.71 -11.33
N GLY A 64 -8.59 -19.49 -11.40
CA GLY A 64 -8.08 -19.96 -12.70
C GLY A 64 -6.77 -19.38 -13.23
N GLY A 65 -6.17 -18.40 -12.56
CA GLY A 65 -4.85 -17.90 -12.94
C GLY A 65 -3.76 -18.83 -12.44
N LYS A 66 -3.12 -19.59 -13.35
CA LYS A 66 -1.86 -20.30 -13.07
C LYS A 66 -0.92 -19.34 -12.34
N PHE A 67 -0.40 -19.77 -11.19
CA PHE A 67 0.77 -19.14 -10.60
C PHE A 67 1.92 -19.32 -11.61
N VAL A 68 2.28 -18.23 -12.30
CA VAL A 68 3.55 -18.11 -13.02
C VAL A 68 4.52 -17.34 -12.14
#